data_AF-A0A0R1HH73-F1
#
_entry.id   AF-A0A0R1HH73-F1
#
_cell.length_a   1.000
_cell.length_b   1.000
_cell.length_c   1.000
_cell.angle_alpha   90.00
_cell.angle_beta   90.00
_cell.angle_gamma   90.00
#
_symmetry.space_group_name_H-M   'P 1'
#
loop_
_entity.id
_entity.type
_entity.pdbx_description
1 polymer ?
#
loop_
_entity_poly.entity_id
_entity_poly.type
_entity_poly.pdbx_seq_one_letter_code
_entity_poly.pdbx_strand_id
1 'polypeptide(L)'
;MKVLVKKMGIVVVLCCSLLVTVGCGKQSGSTEQQSSESAQKISSEKAKKASSESAQKASSESAKKANNLIDSSLIGTWYGYNKYESKLDTINITGNKIITNGNTTEIHSDSERTAADKALSAGSGTIDDNKDTYKFKHWGSVRSTNEENGRKWLNVKGWYQSAGTGSFYGVKNRVINGRSIPVLTLADGAGMWASQHFYQDKADANKMSDTMFDDEPSQN
;
A
#
# COMPACT_ATOMS: atom_id res chain seq x y z
N MET A 1 -43.08 -11.17 6.17
CA MET A 1 -42.17 -12.33 6.36
C MET A 1 -41.01 -11.87 7.23
N LYS A 2 -40.80 -12.51 8.39
CA LYS A 2 -39.70 -12.19 9.32
C LYS A 2 -38.48 -13.03 8.92
N VAL A 3 -37.36 -12.40 8.60
CA VAL A 3 -36.09 -13.11 8.37
C VAL A 3 -35.21 -12.92 9.60
N LEU A 4 -34.85 -14.05 10.20
CA LEU A 4 -34.07 -14.20 11.42
C LEU A 4 -32.57 -14.04 11.09
N VAL A 5 -31.91 -13.05 11.67
CA VAL A 5 -30.46 -12.84 11.50
C VAL A 5 -29.71 -13.51 12.66
N LYS A 6 -28.90 -14.53 12.34
CA LYS A 6 -28.08 -15.28 13.28
C LYS A 6 -26.78 -14.50 13.55
N LYS A 7 -26.57 -14.06 14.78
CA LYS A 7 -25.33 -13.41 15.24
C LYS A 7 -24.27 -14.49 15.51
N MET A 8 -23.09 -14.37 14.93
CA MET A 8 -21.90 -15.11 15.36
C MET A 8 -20.75 -14.11 15.56
N GLY A 9 -20.43 -13.85 16.83
CA GLY A 9 -19.18 -13.20 17.21
C GLY A 9 -18.04 -14.21 17.13
N ILE A 10 -16.87 -13.77 16.67
CA ILE A 10 -15.67 -14.59 16.61
C ILE A 10 -14.62 -14.01 17.55
N VAL A 11 -14.21 -14.86 18.49
CA VAL A 11 -13.11 -14.68 19.44
C VAL A 11 -11.81 -15.07 18.73
N VAL A 12 -10.82 -14.17 18.73
CA VAL A 12 -9.48 -14.44 18.21
C VAL A 12 -8.64 -15.12 19.30
N VAL A 13 -8.29 -16.39 19.09
CA VAL A 13 -7.36 -17.14 19.95
C VAL A 13 -5.95 -16.99 19.40
N LEU A 14 -5.09 -16.33 20.17
CA LEU A 14 -3.66 -16.21 19.91
C LEU A 14 -2.94 -17.38 20.58
N CYS A 15 -2.27 -18.24 19.80
CA CYS A 15 -1.37 -19.27 20.33
C CYS A 15 -0.04 -19.17 19.58
N CYS A 16 1.04 -18.86 20.30
CA CYS A 16 2.41 -18.94 19.80
C CYS A 16 3.19 -19.90 20.69
N SER A 17 3.84 -20.88 20.06
CA SER A 17 4.80 -21.78 20.69
C SER A 17 6.19 -21.51 20.13
N LEU A 18 7.16 -21.55 21.05
CA LEU A 18 8.60 -21.34 20.87
C LEU A 18 9.25 -22.31 19.86
N LEU A 19 10.45 -21.95 19.34
CA LEU A 19 11.74 -22.65 19.58
C LEU A 19 12.90 -22.16 18.65
N VAL A 20 13.94 -21.61 19.29
CA VAL A 20 15.43 -21.78 19.19
C VAL A 20 16.24 -22.03 17.88
N THR A 21 17.47 -21.47 17.95
CA THR A 21 18.81 -21.89 17.46
C THR A 21 19.39 -21.30 16.15
N VAL A 22 20.46 -20.49 16.24
CA VAL A 22 21.95 -20.74 16.12
C VAL A 22 22.46 -20.81 14.67
N GLY A 23 23.50 -20.05 14.32
CA GLY A 23 24.36 -20.37 13.17
C GLY A 23 25.22 -19.23 12.60
N CYS A 24 26.53 -19.45 12.49
CA CYS A 24 27.63 -18.50 12.28
C CYS A 24 28.13 -18.41 10.80
N GLY A 25 28.98 -17.41 10.49
CA GLY A 25 30.07 -17.51 9.49
C GLY A 25 29.99 -16.56 8.27
N LYS A 26 30.67 -15.39 8.29
CA LYS A 26 32.04 -15.08 7.79
C LYS A 26 32.26 -15.17 6.26
N GLN A 27 32.59 -14.04 5.60
CA GLN A 27 33.94 -13.75 5.08
C GLN A 27 34.03 -12.34 4.45
N SER A 28 35.12 -11.64 4.77
CA SER A 28 35.61 -10.42 4.13
C SER A 28 37.00 -10.74 3.55
N GLY A 29 37.34 -10.13 2.42
CA GLY A 29 38.64 -10.23 1.76
C GLY A 29 38.74 -9.23 0.60
N SER A 30 39.52 -8.19 0.83
CA SER A 30 39.86 -7.03 -0.01
C SER A 30 40.77 -7.37 -1.20
N THR A 31 40.93 -6.43 -2.15
CA THR A 31 42.18 -5.64 -2.36
C THR A 31 42.08 -4.75 -3.62
N GLU A 32 42.52 -3.50 -3.44
CA GLU A 32 42.68 -2.42 -4.43
C GLU A 32 43.89 -2.60 -5.35
N GLN A 33 43.92 -1.91 -6.49
CA GLN A 33 45.12 -1.18 -6.92
C GLN A 33 44.83 -0.10 -8.00
N GLN A 34 45.34 1.10 -7.68
CA GLN A 34 45.68 2.31 -8.46
C GLN A 34 46.53 2.02 -9.73
N SER A 35 46.87 2.90 -10.68
CA SER A 35 46.54 4.26 -11.15
C SER A 35 47.35 4.48 -12.46
N SER A 36 47.03 5.49 -13.29
CA SER A 36 47.96 6.58 -13.73
C SER A 36 47.54 7.27 -15.04
N GLU A 37 47.55 8.62 -14.96
CA GLU A 37 47.99 9.68 -15.92
C GLU A 37 47.37 9.84 -17.33
N SER A 38 46.68 10.96 -17.63
CA SER A 38 47.16 12.30 -18.11
C SER A 38 47.30 12.33 -19.65
N ALA A 39 46.88 13.33 -20.45
CA ALA A 39 46.26 14.64 -20.29
C ALA A 39 45.73 15.06 -21.68
N GLN A 40 44.65 15.86 -21.77
CA GLN A 40 44.51 16.85 -22.86
C GLN A 40 43.39 17.88 -22.64
N LYS A 41 43.81 19.14 -22.77
CA LYS A 41 43.09 20.29 -23.35
C LYS A 41 41.97 20.99 -22.58
N ILE A 42 42.40 22.09 -21.96
CA ILE A 42 41.71 23.36 -21.77
C ILE A 42 40.89 23.75 -23.01
N SER A 43 39.57 23.84 -22.85
CA SER A 43 38.64 24.70 -23.64
C SER A 43 37.20 24.28 -23.36
N SER A 44 36.57 24.77 -22.28
CA SER A 44 35.10 24.95 -22.18
C SER A 44 34.62 25.32 -20.77
N GLU A 45 35.23 26.30 -20.09
CA GLU A 45 34.73 26.71 -18.76
C GLU A 45 33.47 27.60 -18.82
N LYS A 46 33.11 28.12 -20.00
CA LYS A 46 31.95 29.03 -20.15
C LYS A 46 30.70 28.38 -20.79
N ALA A 47 30.77 27.12 -21.20
CA ALA A 47 29.62 26.35 -21.73
C ALA A 47 29.10 25.28 -20.75
N LYS A 48 29.81 25.00 -19.65
CA LYS A 48 29.38 24.00 -18.65
C LYS A 48 28.29 24.49 -17.69
N LYS A 49 28.13 25.80 -17.51
CA LYS A 49 27.14 26.34 -16.55
C LYS A 49 25.69 26.32 -17.07
N ALA A 50 25.47 26.43 -18.38
CA ALA A 50 24.12 26.38 -18.96
C ALA A 50 23.64 24.94 -19.27
N SER A 51 24.57 24.00 -19.43
CA SER A 51 24.25 22.58 -19.63
C SER A 51 24.07 21.81 -18.31
N SER A 52 24.56 22.33 -17.18
CA SER A 52 24.36 21.68 -15.87
C SER A 52 22.99 22.00 -15.27
N GLU A 53 22.41 23.17 -15.53
CA GLU A 53 21.06 23.52 -15.04
C GLU A 53 19.94 22.79 -15.79
N SER A 54 20.10 22.56 -17.09
CA SER A 54 19.14 21.81 -17.91
C SER A 54 19.24 20.30 -17.71
N ALA A 55 20.46 19.76 -17.47
CA ALA A 55 20.65 18.35 -17.11
C ALA A 55 20.30 18.06 -15.63
N GLN A 56 20.47 19.01 -14.70
CA GLN A 56 19.97 18.88 -13.34
C GLN A 56 18.45 18.99 -13.27
N LYS A 57 17.82 19.79 -14.13
CA LYS A 57 16.36 19.80 -14.23
C LYS A 57 15.82 18.49 -14.79
N ALA A 58 16.41 17.96 -15.87
CA ALA A 58 16.00 16.67 -16.45
C ALA A 58 16.33 15.46 -15.54
N SER A 59 17.48 15.45 -14.85
CA SER A 59 17.83 14.40 -13.88
C SER A 59 16.98 14.49 -12.61
N SER A 60 16.50 15.68 -12.23
CA SER A 60 15.55 15.85 -11.13
C SER A 60 14.11 15.54 -11.54
N GLU A 61 13.77 15.60 -12.83
CA GLU A 61 12.46 15.19 -13.36
C GLU A 61 12.39 13.67 -13.51
N SER A 62 13.47 13.02 -13.97
CA SER A 62 13.56 11.57 -14.10
C SER A 62 13.89 10.83 -12.80
N ALA A 63 14.51 11.49 -11.81
CA ALA A 63 14.61 10.99 -10.43
C ALA A 63 13.38 11.34 -9.56
N LYS A 64 12.53 12.27 -10.01
CA LYS A 64 11.16 12.50 -9.51
C LYS A 64 10.09 11.65 -10.19
N LYS A 65 10.48 10.64 -10.98
CA LYS A 65 9.67 9.41 -11.05
C LYS A 65 9.85 8.68 -9.72
N ALA A 66 9.38 9.31 -8.64
CA ALA A 66 9.22 8.64 -7.37
C ALA A 66 8.48 7.34 -7.64
N ASN A 67 8.98 6.24 -7.10
CA ASN A 67 8.38 4.92 -7.22
C ASN A 67 6.95 4.97 -6.65
N ASN A 68 5.98 5.37 -7.47
CA ASN A 68 4.57 5.41 -7.10
C ASN A 68 4.13 3.95 -7.02
N LEU A 69 4.05 3.44 -5.79
CA LEU A 69 3.66 2.08 -5.48
C LEU A 69 2.15 1.89 -5.64
N ILE A 70 1.40 2.99 -5.61
CA ILE A 70 -0.03 3.04 -5.82
C ILE A 70 -0.32 3.48 -7.25
N ASP A 71 -1.17 2.72 -7.92
CA ASP A 71 -1.66 3.04 -9.27
C ASP A 71 -2.46 4.35 -9.27
N SER A 72 -2.27 5.18 -10.30
CA SER A 72 -2.95 6.48 -10.41
C SER A 72 -4.48 6.37 -10.40
N SER A 73 -5.04 5.24 -10.83
CA SER A 73 -6.49 5.00 -10.80
C SER A 73 -7.10 5.00 -9.39
N LEU A 74 -6.29 4.73 -8.36
CA LEU A 74 -6.71 4.73 -6.96
C LEU A 74 -6.64 6.13 -6.33
N ILE A 75 -5.87 7.04 -6.91
CA ILE A 75 -5.59 8.36 -6.34
C ILE A 75 -6.86 9.21 -6.33
N GLY A 76 -7.13 9.83 -5.18
CA GLY A 76 -8.28 10.69 -4.98
C GLY A 76 -8.92 10.55 -3.61
N THR A 77 -9.99 11.32 -3.40
CA THR A 77 -10.84 11.24 -2.21
C THR A 77 -12.08 10.42 -2.54
N TRP A 78 -12.37 9.44 -1.69
CA TRP A 78 -13.44 8.48 -1.85
C TRP A 78 -14.29 8.46 -0.59
N TYR A 79 -15.62 8.40 -0.77
CA TYR A 79 -16.62 8.41 0.28
C TYR A 79 -17.43 7.13 0.22
N GLY A 80 -17.53 6.43 1.35
CA GLY A 80 -18.32 5.20 1.48
C GLY A 80 -19.30 5.37 2.62
N TYR A 81 -20.55 4.96 2.43
CA TYR A 81 -21.52 5.04 3.53
C TYR A 81 -21.27 3.91 4.53
N ASN A 82 -21.18 4.28 5.80
CA ASN A 82 -21.09 3.36 6.92
C ASN A 82 -22.45 3.29 7.60
N LYS A 83 -23.19 2.22 7.34
CA LYS A 83 -24.52 2.01 7.93
C LYS A 83 -24.52 1.77 9.43
N TYR A 84 -23.41 1.29 9.99
CA TYR A 84 -23.31 1.03 11.43
C TYR A 84 -23.22 2.34 12.22
N GLU A 85 -22.55 3.34 11.66
CA GLU A 85 -22.38 4.66 12.27
C GLU A 85 -23.25 5.75 11.64
N SER A 86 -24.05 5.40 10.62
CA SER A 86 -24.90 6.33 9.87
C SER A 86 -24.14 7.57 9.36
N LYS A 87 -22.89 7.38 8.93
CA LYS A 87 -21.99 8.45 8.46
C LYS A 87 -21.18 8.00 7.25
N LEU A 88 -20.51 8.95 6.59
CA LEU A 88 -19.57 8.63 5.52
C LEU A 88 -18.18 8.31 6.10
N ASP A 89 -17.64 7.15 5.74
CA ASP A 89 -16.21 6.88 5.79
C ASP A 89 -15.52 7.60 4.63
N THR A 90 -14.28 8.01 4.85
CA THR A 90 -13.46 8.69 3.85
C THR A 90 -12.14 7.95 3.67
N ILE A 91 -11.77 7.70 2.42
CA ILE A 91 -10.43 7.25 2.03
C ILE A 91 -9.84 8.32 1.11
N ASN A 92 -8.71 8.91 1.51
CA ASN A 92 -7.92 9.78 0.64
C ASN A 92 -6.61 9.06 0.30
N ILE A 93 -6.42 8.78 -0.99
CA ILE A 93 -5.22 8.12 -1.51
C ILE A 93 -4.41 9.15 -2.28
N THR A 94 -3.19 9.42 -1.83
CA THR A 94 -2.30 10.42 -2.44
C THR A 94 -0.84 9.99 -2.34
N GLY A 95 -0.15 9.99 -3.48
CA GLY A 95 1.20 9.43 -3.59
C GLY A 95 1.25 7.99 -3.08
N ASN A 96 2.16 7.71 -2.16
CA ASN A 96 2.27 6.42 -1.46
C ASN A 96 1.61 6.48 -0.07
N LYS A 97 0.45 7.14 0.08
CA LYS A 97 -0.29 7.20 1.34
C LYS A 97 -1.76 6.86 1.13
N ILE A 98 -2.32 6.10 2.06
CA ILE A 98 -3.75 5.82 2.19
C ILE A 98 -4.21 6.39 3.52
N ILE A 99 -5.16 7.32 3.50
CA ILE A 99 -5.68 8.01 4.68
C ILE A 99 -7.13 7.61 4.87
N THR A 100 -7.40 6.74 5.84
CA THR A 100 -8.74 6.23 6.14
C THR A 100 -9.26 6.91 7.41
N ASN A 101 -10.33 7.70 7.29
CA ASN A 101 -10.95 8.41 8.40
C ASN A 101 -9.93 9.23 9.24
N GLY A 102 -8.95 9.84 8.57
CA GLY A 102 -7.87 10.62 9.20
C GLY A 102 -6.64 9.80 9.62
N ASN A 103 -6.71 8.47 9.63
CA ASN A 103 -5.57 7.61 9.96
C ASN A 103 -4.71 7.36 8.73
N THR A 104 -3.44 7.73 8.79
CA THR A 104 -2.51 7.60 7.67
C THR A 104 -1.77 6.27 7.70
N THR A 105 -1.79 5.57 6.57
CA THR A 105 -0.89 4.46 6.24
C THR A 105 0.05 4.90 5.12
N GLU A 106 1.35 4.90 5.41
CA GLU A 106 2.45 5.10 4.47
C GLU A 106 2.77 3.77 3.80
N ILE A 107 2.82 3.79 2.47
CA ILE A 107 3.04 2.60 1.66
C ILE A 107 4.51 2.53 1.27
N HIS A 108 5.12 1.42 1.65
CA HIS A 108 6.52 1.11 1.40
C HIS A 108 6.65 -0.14 0.53
N SER A 109 7.77 -0.26 -0.18
CA SER A 109 8.14 -1.47 -0.90
C SER A 109 8.58 -2.54 0.10
N ASP A 110 8.27 -3.80 -0.17
CA ASP A 110 8.75 -4.93 0.63
C ASP A 110 10.29 -5.02 0.65
N SER A 111 10.95 -4.47 -0.39
CA SER A 111 12.41 -4.37 -0.48
C SER A 111 13.03 -3.43 0.57
N GLU A 112 12.25 -2.54 1.19
CA GLU A 112 12.73 -1.65 2.25
C GLU A 112 12.85 -2.36 3.60
N ARG A 113 12.35 -3.60 3.73
CA ARG A 113 12.46 -4.38 4.97
C ARG A 113 13.88 -4.79 5.27
N THR A 114 14.36 -4.38 6.44
CA THR A 114 15.60 -4.86 7.04
C THR A 114 15.45 -6.30 7.54
N ALA A 115 16.58 -6.91 7.93
CA ALA A 115 16.57 -8.22 8.60
C ALA A 115 15.77 -8.20 9.92
N ALA A 116 15.85 -7.10 10.67
CA ALA A 116 15.08 -6.92 11.91
C ALA A 116 13.57 -6.88 11.62
N ASP A 117 13.15 -6.15 10.58
CA ASP A 117 11.73 -6.08 10.18
C ASP A 117 11.17 -7.47 9.84
N LYS A 118 11.98 -8.29 9.15
CA LYS A 118 11.63 -9.67 8.79
C LYS A 118 11.55 -10.57 10.02
N ALA A 119 12.50 -10.47 10.95
CA ALA A 119 12.48 -11.22 12.21
C ALA A 119 11.25 -10.89 13.06
N LEU A 120 10.89 -9.59 13.17
CA LEU A 120 9.68 -9.14 13.87
C LEU A 120 8.41 -9.70 13.22
N SER A 121 8.32 -9.65 11.89
CA SER A 121 7.17 -10.21 11.15
C SER A 121 7.06 -11.74 11.31
N ALA A 122 8.17 -12.42 11.56
CA ALA A 122 8.23 -13.85 11.86
C ALA A 122 8.04 -14.18 13.36
N GLY A 123 7.83 -13.18 14.23
CA GLY A 123 7.65 -13.38 15.67
C GLY A 123 8.95 -13.71 16.44
N SER A 124 10.12 -13.48 15.84
CA SER A 124 11.43 -13.80 16.41
C SER A 124 12.34 -12.59 16.66
N GLY A 125 11.87 -11.38 16.32
CA GLY A 125 12.63 -10.14 16.49
C GLY A 125 12.52 -9.52 17.88
N THR A 126 13.41 -8.58 18.18
CA THR A 126 13.35 -7.70 19.35
C THR A 126 12.76 -6.36 18.95
N ILE A 127 11.78 -5.86 19.71
CA ILE A 127 11.08 -4.60 19.45
C ILE A 127 11.93 -3.41 19.92
N ASP A 128 12.17 -2.44 19.04
CA ASP A 128 12.55 -1.06 19.37
C ASP A 128 11.26 -0.23 19.46
N ASP A 129 10.78 0.01 20.67
CA ASP A 129 9.47 0.62 20.93
C ASP A 129 9.22 1.91 20.17
N ASN A 130 10.24 2.75 19.92
CA ASN A 130 10.04 4.03 19.24
C ASN A 130 9.84 3.86 17.73
N LYS A 131 10.68 3.04 17.08
CA LYS A 131 10.63 2.85 15.63
C LYS A 131 9.57 1.84 15.21
N ASP A 132 9.49 0.74 15.95
CA ASP A 132 8.62 -0.37 15.58
C ASP A 132 7.17 -0.06 15.89
N THR A 133 6.87 0.68 16.96
CA THR A 133 5.49 1.13 17.22
C THR A 133 4.99 2.07 16.13
N TYR A 134 5.84 2.97 15.61
CA TYR A 134 5.45 3.86 14.51
C TYR A 134 5.16 3.06 13.25
N LYS A 135 6.09 2.20 12.81
CA LYS A 135 5.89 1.34 11.64
C LYS A 135 4.69 0.42 11.79
N PHE A 136 4.47 -0.14 12.96
CA PHE A 136 3.32 -1.00 13.26
C PHE A 136 1.99 -0.27 13.02
N LYS A 137 1.90 1.01 13.39
CA LYS A 137 0.67 1.82 13.29
C LYS A 137 0.50 2.50 11.94
N HIS A 138 1.60 2.86 11.28
CA HIS A 138 1.56 3.79 10.16
C HIS A 138 2.12 3.22 8.87
N TRP A 139 2.80 2.08 8.86
CA TRP A 139 3.41 1.54 7.64
C TRP A 139 2.64 0.33 7.10
N GLY A 140 2.48 0.32 5.78
CA GLY A 140 1.97 -0.80 4.99
C GLY A 140 2.94 -1.15 3.87
N SER A 141 2.83 -2.37 3.35
CA SER A 141 3.62 -2.87 2.23
C SER A 141 2.73 -3.39 1.12
N VAL A 142 3.07 -3.05 -0.13
CA VAL A 142 2.43 -3.65 -1.31
C VAL A 142 2.93 -5.09 -1.46
N ARG A 143 2.01 -6.05 -1.56
CA ARG A 143 2.37 -7.47 -1.72
C ARG A 143 2.18 -7.99 -3.13
N SER A 144 1.11 -7.58 -3.79
CA SER A 144 0.82 -7.98 -5.15
C SER A 144 -0.14 -6.99 -5.79
N THR A 145 -0.13 -7.02 -7.12
CA THR A 145 -1.22 -6.45 -7.92
C THR A 145 -1.72 -7.53 -8.87
N ASN A 146 -2.99 -7.89 -8.74
CA ASN A 146 -3.66 -8.85 -9.62
C ASN A 146 -4.78 -8.14 -10.37
N GLU A 147 -5.14 -8.64 -11.55
CA GLU A 147 -6.30 -8.17 -12.27
C GLU A 147 -7.39 -9.23 -12.21
N GLU A 148 -8.58 -8.85 -11.74
CA GLU A 148 -9.74 -9.73 -11.61
C GLU A 148 -11.02 -8.93 -11.87
N ASN A 149 -11.97 -9.51 -12.60
CA ASN A 149 -13.24 -8.87 -12.96
C ASN A 149 -13.08 -7.48 -13.61
N GLY A 150 -12.02 -7.28 -14.39
CA GLY A 150 -11.72 -6.01 -15.07
C GLY A 150 -11.26 -4.90 -14.12
N ARG A 151 -10.70 -5.27 -12.97
CA ARG A 151 -10.19 -4.36 -11.94
C ARG A 151 -8.78 -4.79 -11.55
N LYS A 152 -7.85 -3.83 -11.56
CA LYS A 152 -6.53 -4.01 -10.98
C LYS A 152 -6.62 -3.77 -9.47
N TRP A 153 -6.23 -4.77 -8.69
CA TRP A 153 -6.27 -4.74 -7.23
C TRP A 153 -4.90 -4.44 -6.66
N LEU A 154 -4.84 -3.50 -5.72
CA LEU A 154 -3.69 -3.23 -4.87
C LEU A 154 -3.87 -3.97 -3.54
N ASN A 155 -3.00 -4.92 -3.22
CA ASN A 155 -2.97 -5.55 -1.90
C ASN A 155 -1.96 -4.87 -0.97
N VAL A 156 -2.46 -4.39 0.17
CA VAL A 156 -1.67 -3.76 1.24
C VAL A 156 -1.77 -4.60 2.50
N LYS A 157 -0.61 -5.03 3.02
CA LYS A 157 -0.49 -5.62 4.36
C LYS A 157 0.22 -4.66 5.30
N GLY A 158 -0.18 -4.66 6.57
CA GLY A 158 0.54 -3.92 7.61
C GLY A 158 2.02 -4.33 7.67
N TRP A 159 2.89 -3.41 8.07
CA TRP A 159 4.33 -3.61 8.01
C TRP A 159 4.80 -4.84 8.80
N TYR A 160 4.24 -5.15 9.97
CA TYR A 160 4.58 -6.37 10.71
C TYR A 160 3.50 -7.45 10.70
N GLN A 161 2.55 -7.37 9.76
CA GLN A 161 1.42 -8.28 9.69
C GLN A 161 1.85 -9.69 9.24
N SER A 162 1.84 -10.65 10.16
CA SER A 162 2.17 -12.06 9.92
C SER A 162 0.98 -12.89 9.41
N ALA A 163 -0.24 -12.56 9.80
CA ALA A 163 -1.46 -13.32 9.49
C ALA A 163 -2.47 -12.53 8.64
N GLY A 164 -3.34 -13.25 7.93
CA GLY A 164 -4.38 -12.66 7.06
C GLY A 164 -3.86 -12.14 5.70
N THR A 165 -4.78 -11.70 4.85
CA THR A 165 -4.50 -11.27 3.47
C THR A 165 -4.25 -9.76 3.34
N GLY A 166 -4.59 -8.97 4.37
CA GLY A 166 -4.48 -7.51 4.33
C GLY A 166 -5.73 -6.87 3.73
N SER A 167 -5.58 -5.66 3.22
CA SER A 167 -6.66 -4.91 2.56
C SER A 167 -6.38 -4.84 1.05
N PHE A 168 -7.44 -4.92 0.27
CA PHE A 168 -7.40 -4.84 -1.18
C PHE A 168 -8.19 -3.61 -1.63
N TYR A 169 -7.60 -2.86 -2.56
CA TYR A 169 -8.18 -1.65 -3.12
C TYR A 169 -8.22 -1.80 -4.64
N GLY A 170 -9.36 -1.58 -5.26
CA GLY A 170 -9.42 -1.58 -6.71
C GLY A 170 -10.56 -0.72 -7.24
N VAL A 171 -10.30 -0.02 -8.34
CA VAL A 171 -11.26 0.87 -8.98
C VAL A 171 -11.78 0.25 -10.26
N LYS A 172 -13.10 0.28 -10.41
CA LYS A 172 -13.78 -0.11 -11.65
C LYS A 172 -14.88 0.90 -11.94
N ASN A 173 -15.02 1.28 -13.21
CA ASN A 173 -16.13 2.13 -13.61
C ASN A 173 -17.45 1.34 -13.60
N ARG A 174 -18.48 1.92 -13.01
CA ARG A 174 -19.84 1.37 -12.92
C ARG A 174 -20.82 2.33 -13.60
N VAL A 175 -21.80 1.79 -14.32
CA VAL A 175 -22.90 2.60 -14.85
C VAL A 175 -23.96 2.77 -13.78
N ILE A 176 -24.06 3.98 -13.21
CA ILE A 176 -24.99 4.32 -12.14
C ILE A 176 -25.85 5.50 -12.61
N ASN A 177 -27.16 5.30 -12.68
CA ASN A 177 -28.11 6.27 -13.23
C ASN A 177 -27.73 6.76 -14.65
N GLY A 178 -27.27 5.85 -15.52
CA GLY A 178 -26.87 6.17 -16.90
C GLY A 178 -25.52 6.87 -17.03
N ARG A 179 -24.80 7.14 -15.93
CA ARG A 179 -23.46 7.73 -15.93
C ARG A 179 -22.42 6.67 -15.61
N SER A 180 -21.32 6.65 -16.36
CA SER A 180 -20.15 5.85 -15.99
C SER A 180 -19.37 6.59 -14.90
N ILE A 181 -19.32 6.03 -13.69
CA ILE A 181 -18.63 6.61 -12.54
C ILE A 181 -17.58 5.64 -11.98
N PRO A 182 -16.40 6.11 -11.57
CA PRO A 182 -15.42 5.26 -10.92
C PRO A 182 -15.90 4.87 -9.53
N VAL A 183 -15.79 3.59 -9.20
CA VAL A 183 -16.12 3.04 -7.88
C VAL A 183 -14.90 2.32 -7.33
N LEU A 184 -14.43 2.78 -6.17
CA LEU A 184 -13.40 2.10 -5.40
C LEU A 184 -14.07 1.01 -4.55
N THR A 185 -13.59 -0.21 -4.66
CA THR A 185 -13.97 -1.30 -3.76
C THR A 185 -12.85 -1.53 -2.76
N LEU A 186 -13.23 -1.54 -1.49
CA LEU A 186 -12.45 -2.11 -0.41
C LEU A 186 -12.84 -3.58 -0.25
N ALA A 187 -11.84 -4.45 -0.23
CA ALA A 187 -12.01 -5.86 0.08
C ALA A 187 -11.02 -6.28 1.17
N ASP A 188 -11.45 -7.14 2.08
CA ASP A 188 -10.67 -7.59 3.24
C ASP A 188 -11.16 -8.94 3.78
N GLY A 189 -10.55 -9.42 4.87
CA GLY A 189 -10.89 -10.67 5.55
C GLY A 189 -9.82 -11.75 5.41
N ALA A 190 -10.26 -13.00 5.22
CA ALA A 190 -9.37 -14.13 4.93
C ALA A 190 -9.20 -14.38 3.42
N GLY A 191 -9.80 -13.53 2.58
CA GLY A 191 -9.69 -13.50 1.13
C GLY A 191 -9.76 -12.07 0.63
N MET A 192 -9.86 -11.91 -0.69
CA MET A 192 -10.28 -10.65 -1.30
C MET A 192 -11.81 -10.68 -1.37
N TRP A 193 -12.49 -10.28 -0.30
CA TRP A 193 -13.96 -10.22 -0.27
C TRP A 193 -14.41 -8.78 -0.14
N ALA A 194 -15.24 -8.31 -1.07
CA ALA A 194 -15.72 -6.94 -1.08
C ALA A 194 -16.51 -6.65 0.21
N SER A 195 -16.05 -5.64 0.95
CA SER A 195 -16.64 -5.22 2.22
C SER A 195 -17.37 -3.88 2.09
N GLN A 196 -16.89 -2.98 1.24
CA GLN A 196 -17.49 -1.66 1.04
C GLN A 196 -17.13 -1.04 -0.31
N HIS A 197 -18.03 -0.20 -0.84
CA HIS A 197 -17.79 0.63 -2.02
C HIS A 197 -17.70 2.10 -1.65
N PHE A 198 -16.82 2.80 -2.36
CA PHE A 198 -16.59 4.22 -2.20
C PHE A 198 -16.68 4.95 -3.54
N TYR A 199 -17.14 6.19 -3.46
CA TYR A 199 -17.47 7.05 -4.59
C TYR A 199 -16.79 8.41 -4.42
N GLN A 200 -16.45 9.08 -5.52
CA GLN A 200 -15.83 10.41 -5.44
C GLN A 200 -16.83 11.50 -5.02
N ASP A 201 -18.13 11.27 -5.20
CA ASP A 201 -19.19 12.18 -4.79
C ASP A 201 -19.95 11.64 -3.56
N LYS A 202 -20.23 12.53 -2.60
CA LYS A 202 -20.93 12.16 -1.36
C LYS A 202 -22.39 11.77 -1.59
N ALA A 203 -23.08 12.37 -2.56
CA ALA A 203 -24.46 12.05 -2.85
C ALA A 203 -24.56 10.65 -3.47
N ASP A 204 -23.63 10.28 -4.37
CA ASP A 204 -23.55 8.92 -4.90
C ASP A 204 -23.27 7.91 -3.77
N ALA A 205 -22.36 8.21 -2.85
CA ALA A 205 -22.08 7.36 -1.69
C ALA A 205 -23.30 7.12 -0.78
N ASN A 206 -24.08 8.18 -0.48
CA ASN A 206 -25.31 8.05 0.30
C ASN A 206 -26.38 7.28 -0.45
N LYS A 207 -26.53 7.50 -1.77
CA LYS A 207 -27.55 6.83 -2.59
C LYS A 207 -27.28 5.33 -2.74
N MET A 208 -26.00 4.95 -2.78
CA MET A 208 -25.56 3.57 -3.01
C MET A 208 -25.20 2.81 -1.72
N SER A 209 -25.69 3.27 -0.56
CA SER A 209 -25.24 2.88 0.79
C SER A 209 -25.20 1.38 1.11
N ASP A 210 -26.04 0.58 0.46
CA ASP A 210 -26.17 -0.87 0.67
C ASP A 210 -26.07 -1.67 -0.63
N THR A 211 -25.58 -1.04 -1.70
CA THR A 211 -25.44 -1.74 -2.98
C THR A 211 -24.16 -2.56 -2.97
N MET A 212 -24.27 -3.85 -3.23
CA MET A 212 -23.16 -4.69 -3.69
C MET A 212 -23.40 -5.00 -5.18
N PHE A 213 -22.34 -5.07 -5.97
CA PHE A 213 -22.45 -5.48 -7.37
C PHE A 213 -22.26 -7.01 -7.49
N ASP A 214 -22.97 -7.63 -8.44
CA ASP A 214 -23.01 -9.09 -8.56
C ASP A 214 -21.67 -9.74 -8.96
N ASP A 215 -20.75 -8.95 -9.53
CA ASP A 215 -19.41 -9.37 -9.93
C ASP A 215 -18.32 -9.01 -8.89
N GLU A 216 -18.73 -8.66 -7.68
CA GLU A 216 -17.79 -8.42 -6.59
C GLU A 216 -17.26 -9.74 -6.01
N PRO A 217 -15.95 -9.79 -5.67
CA PRO A 217 -15.39 -10.95 -4.97
C PRO A 217 -16.13 -11.24 -3.66
N SER A 218 -16.55 -12.50 -3.43
CA SER A 218 -17.33 -12.92 -2.28
C SER A 218 -16.84 -14.23 -1.65
N GLN A 219 -17.31 -14.54 -0.44
CA GLN A 219 -17.24 -15.89 0.12
C GLN A 219 -18.26 -16.76 -0.61
N ASN A 220 -17.79 -17.74 -1.38
CA ASN A 220 -18.65 -18.75 -1.99
C ASN A 220 -19.15 -19.76 -0.95
#